data_AF-C8X8S4-F1
#
_entry.id   AF-C8X8S4-F1
#
_cell.length_a   1.000
_cell.length_b   1.000
_cell.length_c   1.000
_cell.angle_alpha   90.00
_cell.angle_beta   90.00
_cell.angle_gamma   90.00
#
_symmetry.space_group_name_H-M   'P 1'
#
loop_
_entity.id
_entity.type
_entity.pdbx_description
1 polymer ?
#
loop_
_entity_poly.entity_id
_entity_poly.type
_entity_poly.pdbx_seq_one_letter_code
_entity_poly.pdbx_strand_id
1 'polypeptide(L)'
;MTRTLAARIAGAVLATGAAGAIALAGAGPAAAQSVASTALAPGQGVCSTAQYASYQVRADGWATGQGAKFKLLRNGVVITSTPSRATGWAAEYRSAYGTFPGAGFYSVCAQNTGTTNTVVTLQLRTDAEF
;
A
#
# COMPACT_ATOMS: atom_id res chain seq x y z
N MET A 1 -47.46 6.99 9.88
CA MET A 1 -47.13 8.40 10.17
C MET A 1 -45.80 8.45 10.91
N THR A 2 -44.86 9.12 10.29
CA THR A 2 -43.48 9.42 10.68
C THR A 2 -43.42 10.29 11.95
N ARG A 3 -42.44 10.05 12.84
CA ARG A 3 -41.73 11.15 13.51
C ARG A 3 -40.39 10.72 14.10
N THR A 4 -39.40 11.46 13.67
CA THR A 4 -37.95 11.35 13.82
C THR A 4 -37.44 12.30 14.91
N LEU A 5 -36.24 11.98 15.45
CA LEU A 5 -35.21 12.90 16.01
C LEU A 5 -35.53 13.57 17.38
N ALA A 6 -34.60 13.88 18.29
CA ALA A 6 -33.14 14.01 18.21
C ALA A 6 -32.45 13.92 19.59
N ALA A 7 -31.18 13.49 19.56
CA ALA A 7 -29.99 14.12 20.12
C ALA A 7 -29.95 14.58 21.60
N ARG A 8 -28.93 14.07 22.32
CA ARG A 8 -28.12 14.90 23.22
C ARG A 8 -26.63 14.72 22.91
N ILE A 9 -26.08 15.83 22.43
CA ILE A 9 -24.69 16.13 22.15
C ILE A 9 -23.95 16.19 23.49
N ALA A 10 -22.82 15.49 23.59
CA ALA A 10 -21.78 15.81 24.56
C ALA A 10 -20.48 15.95 23.77
N GLY A 11 -20.09 17.20 23.53
CA GLY A 11 -18.82 17.54 22.92
C GLY A 11 -17.67 17.31 23.88
N ALA A 12 -16.54 16.85 23.34
CA ALA A 12 -15.23 17.05 23.92
C ALA A 12 -14.28 17.34 22.76
N VAL A 13 -13.96 18.63 22.59
CA VAL A 13 -12.85 19.11 21.77
C VAL A 13 -11.63 19.17 22.67
N LEU A 14 -10.57 18.44 22.32
CA LEU A 14 -9.14 18.65 22.68
C LEU A 14 -8.34 17.73 21.73
N ALA A 15 -7.90 18.20 20.57
CA ALA A 15 -6.59 18.83 20.31
C ALA A 15 -5.40 17.86 20.25
N THR A 16 -4.74 17.88 19.08
CA THR A 16 -3.32 17.57 18.80
C THR A 16 -2.80 16.13 18.88
N GLY A 17 -2.23 15.68 17.75
CA GLY A 17 -1.29 14.56 17.67
C GLY A 17 -1.68 13.52 16.64
N ALA A 18 -1.30 13.73 15.37
CA ALA A 18 -1.34 12.69 14.36
C ALA A 18 -0.28 11.63 14.70
N ALA A 19 -0.67 10.62 15.49
CA ALA A 19 0.03 9.36 15.62
C ALA A 19 -0.85 8.30 14.98
N GLY A 20 -0.50 7.88 13.76
CA GLY A 20 -1.15 6.76 13.09
C GLY A 20 -1.00 5.51 13.95
N ALA A 21 -2.06 5.14 14.67
CA ALA A 21 -2.13 3.88 15.39
C ALA A 21 -2.17 2.75 14.36
N ILE A 22 -1.04 2.06 14.19
CA ILE A 22 -1.00 0.82 13.41
C ILE A 22 -1.69 -0.24 14.27
N ALA A 23 -2.99 -0.43 14.06
CA ALA A 23 -3.72 -1.55 14.67
C ALA A 23 -3.19 -2.85 14.05
N LEU A 24 -2.43 -3.64 14.82
CA LEU A 24 -2.15 -5.04 14.49
C LEU A 24 -3.45 -5.84 14.72
N ALA A 25 -4.28 -5.92 13.68
CA ALA A 25 -5.41 -6.84 13.65
C ALA A 25 -4.89 -8.27 13.45
N GLY A 26 -5.38 -9.17 14.31
CA GLY A 26 -4.94 -10.56 14.44
C GLY A 26 -5.13 -11.43 13.20
N ALA A 27 -4.45 -12.59 13.24
CA ALA A 27 -4.48 -13.61 12.20
C ALA A 27 -5.89 -14.16 11.94
N GLY A 28 -6.26 -14.22 10.66
CA GLY A 28 -7.50 -14.78 10.11
C GLY A 28 -7.32 -15.10 8.61
N PRO A 29 -8.19 -15.93 8.01
CA PRO A 29 -7.82 -17.05 7.12
C PRO A 29 -7.29 -16.64 5.74
N ALA A 30 -6.51 -17.55 5.14
CA ALA A 30 -5.97 -17.55 3.77
C ALA A 30 -6.37 -16.34 2.92
N ALA A 31 -5.52 -15.31 2.94
CA ALA A 31 -5.76 -14.07 2.23
C ALA A 31 -5.64 -14.31 0.72
N ALA A 32 -6.78 -14.54 0.05
CA ALA A 32 -6.90 -14.23 -1.36
C ALA A 32 -6.43 -12.78 -1.53
N GLN A 33 -5.34 -12.62 -2.27
CA GLN A 33 -4.58 -11.39 -2.43
C GLN A 33 -5.53 -10.26 -2.84
N SER A 34 -5.94 -9.45 -1.86
CA SER A 34 -6.86 -8.36 -2.09
C SER A 34 -6.07 -7.29 -2.84
N VAL A 35 -6.25 -7.23 -4.16
CA VAL A 35 -5.83 -6.12 -5.01
C VAL A 35 -6.58 -4.89 -4.51
N ALA A 36 -6.02 -4.25 -3.49
CA ALA A 36 -6.68 -3.19 -2.75
C ALA A 36 -6.44 -1.86 -3.46
N SER A 37 -7.52 -1.25 -3.92
CA SER A 37 -7.50 0.09 -4.50
C SER A 37 -7.77 1.11 -3.40
N THR A 38 -6.83 2.03 -3.18
CA THR A 38 -6.90 3.04 -2.13
C THR A 38 -6.85 4.43 -2.76
N ALA A 39 -7.78 5.31 -2.38
CA ALA A 39 -7.72 6.71 -2.75
C ALA A 39 -6.68 7.44 -1.90
N LEU A 40 -5.72 8.09 -2.54
CA LEU A 40 -4.67 8.90 -1.92
C LEU A 40 -4.88 10.37 -2.26
N ALA A 41 -5.08 11.19 -1.23
CA ALA A 41 -4.97 12.64 -1.34
C ALA A 41 -3.52 13.09 -1.57
N PRO A 42 -3.27 14.31 -2.07
CA PRO A 42 -1.92 14.86 -2.21
C PRO A 42 -1.10 14.72 -0.92
N GLY A 43 0.11 14.18 -1.03
CA GLY A 43 1.02 13.93 0.10
C GLY A 43 0.78 12.62 0.85
N GLN A 44 -0.34 11.92 0.61
CA GLN A 44 -0.63 10.63 1.26
C GLN A 44 0.13 9.48 0.58
N GLY A 45 0.34 8.41 1.35
CA GLY A 45 0.91 7.16 0.85
C GLY A 45 0.27 5.96 1.52
N VAL A 46 0.36 4.82 0.86
CA VAL A 46 -0.13 3.53 1.33
C VAL A 46 0.86 2.45 0.94
N CYS A 47 0.97 1.41 1.77
CA CYS A 47 1.75 0.22 1.49
C CYS A 47 0.84 -1.01 1.52
N SER A 48 1.15 -2.00 0.68
CA SER A 48 0.58 -3.33 0.79
C SER A 48 1.02 -3.97 2.10
N THR A 49 0.25 -4.97 2.54
CA THR A 49 0.71 -5.89 3.58
C THR A 49 2.04 -6.50 3.16
N ALA A 50 2.97 -6.60 4.11
CA ALA A 50 4.25 -7.23 3.85
C ALA A 50 4.07 -8.74 3.66
N GLN A 51 4.69 -9.30 2.63
CA GLN A 51 4.68 -10.73 2.34
C GLN A 51 6.11 -11.26 2.33
N TYR A 52 6.31 -12.46 2.86
CA TYR A 52 7.61 -13.11 2.83
C TYR A 52 7.89 -13.67 1.42
N ALA A 53 9.10 -13.42 0.91
CA ALA A 53 9.61 -14.02 -0.32
C ALA A 53 10.98 -14.65 -0.09
N SER A 54 11.19 -15.82 -0.67
CA SER A 54 12.36 -16.68 -0.48
C SER A 54 13.24 -16.72 -1.72
N TYR A 55 12.64 -16.70 -2.92
CA TYR A 55 13.36 -16.80 -4.19
C TYR A 55 12.81 -15.90 -5.30
N GLN A 56 11.58 -15.39 -5.17
CA GLN A 56 11.02 -14.48 -6.17
C GLN A 56 9.97 -13.52 -5.61
N VAL A 57 9.93 -12.32 -6.18
CA VAL A 57 8.94 -11.30 -5.87
C VAL A 57 8.60 -10.50 -7.12
N ARG A 58 7.31 -10.20 -7.30
CA ARG A 58 6.82 -9.25 -8.28
C ARG A 58 5.90 -8.25 -7.62
N ALA A 59 6.22 -6.98 -7.80
CA ALA A 59 5.40 -5.87 -7.36
C ALA A 59 4.80 -5.21 -8.60
N ASP A 60 3.50 -4.98 -8.56
CA ASP A 60 2.78 -4.24 -9.58
C ASP A 60 2.00 -3.10 -8.89
N GLY A 61 1.98 -1.95 -9.54
CA GLY A 61 1.33 -0.75 -9.04
C GLY A 61 0.66 0.01 -10.17
N TRP A 62 -0.60 0.39 -9.95
CA TRP A 62 -1.37 1.21 -10.87
C TRP A 62 -1.89 2.44 -10.14
N ALA A 63 -1.96 3.57 -10.84
CA ALA A 63 -2.46 4.82 -10.30
C ALA A 63 -3.26 5.58 -11.37
N THR A 64 -4.35 6.21 -10.95
CA THR A 64 -5.16 7.07 -11.82
C THR A 64 -4.67 8.52 -11.82
N GLY A 65 -5.23 9.37 -12.68
CA GLY A 65 -4.95 10.81 -12.69
C GLY A 65 -3.49 11.12 -13.02
N GLN A 66 -2.83 11.94 -12.19
CA GLN A 66 -1.42 12.36 -12.36
C GLN A 66 -0.39 11.26 -11.99
N GLY A 67 -0.86 10.07 -11.62
CA GLY A 67 -0.03 8.95 -11.19
C GLY A 67 0.49 9.08 -9.75
N ALA A 68 1.19 8.04 -9.31
CA ALA A 68 1.82 7.96 -8.00
C ALA A 68 3.30 7.59 -8.13
N LYS A 69 4.09 7.83 -7.08
CA LYS A 69 5.43 7.24 -6.97
C LYS A 69 5.30 5.87 -6.33
N PHE A 70 5.86 4.84 -6.96
CA PHE A 70 5.85 3.50 -6.43
C PHE A 70 7.22 3.13 -5.87
N LYS A 71 7.24 2.30 -4.84
CA LYS A 71 8.45 1.80 -4.18
C LYS A 71 8.24 0.34 -3.80
N LEU A 72 9.25 -0.49 -3.96
CA LEU A 72 9.30 -1.81 -3.35
C LEU A 72 10.35 -1.80 -2.25
N LEU A 73 9.95 -2.31 -1.10
CA LEU A 73 10.78 -2.39 0.08
C LEU A 73 11.04 -3.87 0.42
N ARG A 74 12.22 -4.15 0.97
CA ARG A 74 12.61 -5.41 1.60
C ARG A 74 12.99 -5.11 3.05
N ASN A 75 12.34 -5.76 4.01
CA ASN A 75 12.56 -5.56 5.45
C ASN A 75 12.53 -4.06 5.84
N GLY A 76 11.65 -3.27 5.22
CA GLY A 76 11.54 -1.82 5.44
C GLY A 76 12.55 -0.95 4.68
N VAL A 77 13.49 -1.53 3.93
CA VAL A 77 14.47 -0.80 3.12
C VAL A 77 14.02 -0.75 1.66
N VAL A 78 14.01 0.44 1.05
CA VAL A 78 13.67 0.61 -0.37
C VAL A 78 14.72 -0.08 -1.24
N ILE A 79 14.30 -1.04 -2.05
CA ILE A 79 15.16 -1.72 -3.02
C ILE A 79 14.99 -1.17 -4.44
N THR A 80 13.80 -0.65 -4.75
CA THR A 80 13.54 0.05 -6.02
C THR A 80 12.41 1.05 -5.86
N SER A 81 12.44 2.09 -6.68
CA SER A 81 11.40 3.11 -6.71
C SER A 81 11.31 3.76 -8.08
N THR A 82 10.14 4.32 -8.40
CA THR A 82 9.98 5.10 -9.63
C THR A 82 10.71 6.45 -9.52
N PRO A 83 11.40 6.90 -10.60
CA PRO A 83 12.06 8.20 -10.60
C PRO A 83 11.04 9.34 -10.53
N SER A 84 9.98 9.24 -11.32
CA SER A 84 8.86 10.17 -11.41
C SER A 84 7.54 9.50 -11.03
N ARG A 85 6.44 10.26 -11.05
CA ARG A 85 5.09 9.69 -10.95
C ARG A 85 4.81 8.83 -12.17
N ALA A 86 4.17 7.69 -11.96
CA ALA A 86 3.74 6.78 -13.00
C ALA A 86 2.27 6.39 -12.77
N THR A 87 1.55 6.09 -13.85
CA THR A 87 0.20 5.52 -13.80
C THR A 87 0.23 3.98 -13.78
N GLY A 88 1.35 3.40 -14.18
CA GLY A 88 1.61 1.97 -14.11
C GLY A 88 3.09 1.72 -13.84
N TRP A 89 3.37 0.75 -12.99
CA TRP A 89 4.71 0.34 -12.62
C TRP A 89 4.72 -1.14 -12.28
N ALA A 90 5.76 -1.84 -12.71
CA ALA A 90 6.00 -3.21 -12.30
C ALA A 90 7.50 -3.41 -12.06
N ALA A 91 7.82 -4.22 -11.07
CA ALA A 91 9.18 -4.68 -10.81
C ALA A 91 9.14 -6.16 -10.45
N GLU A 92 10.05 -6.92 -11.05
CA GLU A 92 10.14 -8.36 -10.86
C GLU A 92 11.58 -8.74 -10.55
N TYR A 93 11.75 -9.54 -9.51
CA TYR A 93 13.03 -10.00 -9.02
C TYR A 93 12.94 -11.51 -8.78
N ARG A 94 13.82 -12.28 -9.44
CA ARG A 94 13.85 -13.74 -9.31
C ARG A 94 15.29 -14.24 -9.22
N SER A 95 15.49 -15.27 -8.41
CA SER A 95 16.79 -15.94 -8.27
C SER A 95 17.25 -16.52 -9.60
N ALA A 96 16.33 -17.05 -10.41
CA ALA A 96 16.59 -17.58 -11.76
C ALA A 96 17.20 -16.55 -12.72
N TYR A 97 16.98 -15.25 -12.50
CA TYR A 97 17.54 -14.17 -13.31
C TYR A 97 18.76 -13.51 -12.66
N GLY A 98 19.20 -13.98 -11.49
CA GLY A 98 20.29 -13.36 -10.73
C GLY A 98 19.98 -11.98 -10.17
N THR A 99 18.73 -11.51 -10.27
CA THR A 99 18.32 -10.17 -9.83
C THR A 99 17.70 -10.15 -8.44
N PHE A 100 17.45 -11.32 -7.84
CA PHE A 100 16.78 -11.40 -6.54
C PHE A 100 17.63 -10.84 -5.39
N PRO A 101 17.16 -9.81 -4.68
CA PRO A 101 17.96 -9.14 -3.65
C PRO A 101 18.05 -9.92 -2.31
N GLY A 102 17.45 -11.11 -2.24
CA GLY A 102 17.56 -12.05 -1.12
C GLY A 102 16.27 -12.24 -0.35
N ALA A 103 16.19 -13.32 0.46
CA ALA A 103 14.97 -13.66 1.18
C ALA A 103 14.58 -12.60 2.22
N GLY A 104 13.29 -12.38 2.46
CA GLY A 104 12.80 -11.42 3.45
C GLY A 104 11.36 -11.00 3.23
N PHE A 105 10.90 -10.02 4.03
CA PHE A 105 9.57 -9.45 3.89
C PHE A 105 9.58 -8.32 2.88
N TYR A 106 8.76 -8.44 1.85
CA TYR A 106 8.59 -7.45 0.81
C TYR A 106 7.27 -6.70 0.98
N SER A 107 7.26 -5.42 0.65
CA SER A 107 6.04 -4.60 0.62
C SER A 107 6.14 -3.60 -0.52
N VAL A 108 5.06 -3.43 -1.28
CA VAL A 108 4.98 -2.37 -2.29
C VAL A 108 4.25 -1.18 -1.68
N CYS A 109 4.76 0.02 -1.93
CA CYS A 109 4.17 1.27 -1.48
C CYS A 109 3.91 2.21 -2.65
N ALA A 110 2.85 3.00 -2.54
CA ALA A 110 2.55 4.11 -3.43
C ALA A 110 2.46 5.41 -2.62
N GLN A 111 2.91 6.50 -3.23
CA GLN A 111 2.82 7.84 -2.66
C GLN A 111 2.30 8.81 -3.69
N ASN A 112 1.23 9.53 -3.36
CA ASN A 112 0.74 10.61 -4.19
C ASN A 112 1.58 11.87 -3.95
N THR A 113 2.44 12.19 -4.92
CA THR A 113 3.26 13.41 -4.94
C THR A 113 2.72 14.45 -5.93
N GLY A 114 1.49 14.26 -6.42
CA GLY A 114 0.78 15.19 -7.28
C GLY A 114 -0.02 16.22 -6.48
N THR A 115 -0.83 17.01 -7.18
CA THR A 115 -1.70 18.04 -6.58
C THR A 115 -3.17 17.63 -6.54
N THR A 116 -3.53 16.51 -7.16
CA THR A 116 -4.89 15.97 -7.21
C THR A 116 -4.98 14.61 -6.54
N ASN A 117 -6.18 14.20 -6.14
CA ASN A 117 -6.43 12.85 -5.65
C ASN A 117 -6.10 11.81 -6.75
N THR A 118 -5.56 10.66 -6.34
CA THR A 118 -5.31 9.51 -7.22
C THR A 118 -5.78 8.24 -6.52
N VAL A 119 -6.31 7.29 -7.29
CA VAL A 119 -6.59 5.95 -6.78
C VAL A 119 -5.42 5.07 -7.15
N VAL A 120 -4.81 4.44 -6.16
CA VAL A 120 -3.70 3.52 -6.36
C VAL A 120 -4.12 2.10 -6.08
N THR A 121 -3.69 1.20 -6.92
CA THR A 121 -3.90 -0.24 -6.78
C THR A 121 -2.55 -0.89 -6.69
N LEU A 122 -2.35 -1.68 -5.63
CA LEU A 122 -1.07 -2.31 -5.33
C LEU A 122 -1.23 -3.82 -5.29
N GLN A 123 -0.30 -4.53 -5.90
CA GLN A 123 -0.24 -5.99 -5.86
C GLN A 123 1.20 -6.44 -5.65
N LEU A 124 1.39 -7.41 -4.76
CA LEU A 124 2.71 -7.97 -4.44
C LEU A 124 2.63 -9.48 -4.45
N ARG A 125 3.12 -10.12 -5.51
CA ARG A 125 3.18 -11.57 -5.65
C ARG A 125 4.54 -12.07 -5.19
N THR A 126 4.56 -13.11 -4.37
CA THR A 126 5.78 -13.74 -3.84
C THR A 126 5.88 -15.19 -4.30
N ASP A 127 6.59 -16.04 -3.55
CA ASP A 127 6.91 -17.42 -3.91
C ASP A 127 5.68 -18.27 -4.28
N ALA A 128 4.55 -18.03 -3.60
CA ALA A 128 3.34 -18.83 -3.67
C ALA A 128 2.37 -18.42 -4.81
N GLU A 129 2.61 -17.30 -5.49
CA GLU A 129 1.61 -16.63 -6.33
C GLU A 129 2.07 -16.43 -7.79
N PHE A 130 2.93 -17.33 -8.26
CA PHE A 130 3.55 -17.28 -9.59
C PHE A 130 3.32 -18.55 -10.39
#